data_AF-A0A267FH89-F1
#
_entry.id   AF-A0A267FH89-F1
#
_cell.length_a   1.000
_cell.length_b   1.000
_cell.length_c   1.000
_cell.angle_alpha   90.00
_cell.angle_beta   90.00
_cell.angle_gamma   90.00
#
_symmetry.space_group_name_H-M   'P 1'
#
loop_
_entity.id
_entity.type
_entity.pdbx_description
1 polymer ?
#
loop_
_entity_poly.entity_id
_entity_poly.type
_entity_poly.pdbx_seq_one_letter_code
_entity_poly.pdbx_strand_id
1 'polypeptide(L)'
;MLKWLVKELGSDCLTVPDSRGDTAVHLAAQHQSIESLEWIKRQIGTDCFRLKGDGDRTAFHIAAQKSDNSMLKWLVKELGSDCLTVPDSRGDTAVHLAAEHQSIESLEWIKRQIGTDCFRLKGDDDRTAFHFAAKKSDNSNLEWLVKELGSDCLTVPDSRGDTAVHLAAQWQPVDSLQFIFDQIGAEMLGLKNNEGKTPADYVESYCYFRDQSAKRAWISSTQRQLEASRPPAGSSAPTAASAGAAAPRPRPRARQSVQPPGPTPVGLPEKTRAKKQLDPSFTDWDFILQDDKKQLIGRGGFGKVYKALTDRNQTVAVKVLPLSGTGQSGKLQRAVEMEKRGVEILKRLSHPNILQFLKCEQKSDGLYIFTELVSGHSLFELMQRQKKPFKESGVRDFSRQICSGLNFLHCQPEGAILHRDIKSSNIMLTNEGVIKLIDFGLAKEIEKTCGLSTGFGPKGTMYFMAPELFDTKLKSLLYSAKTDVWAFGCTVYELTAMQPPDGDQPIENIGILRFRKQKMPRIADGFSAGLKDFYLRCVDYDPRKRADTAELLRHSFLSASS
;
A
#
# COMPACT_ATOMS: atom_id res chain seq x y z
N MET A 1 -13.00 28.17 17.69
CA MET A 1 -11.67 28.83 17.65
C MET A 1 -11.61 29.95 16.62
N LEU A 2 -11.71 29.69 15.31
CA LEU A 2 -11.61 30.74 14.27
C LEU A 2 -12.57 31.93 14.49
N LYS A 3 -13.86 31.64 14.78
CA LYS A 3 -14.86 32.68 15.10
C LYS A 3 -14.48 33.56 16.29
N TRP A 4 -13.78 32.99 17.28
CA TRP A 4 -13.33 33.73 18.46
C TRP A 4 -12.13 34.62 18.10
N LEU A 5 -11.14 34.10 17.37
CA LEU A 5 -9.98 34.89 16.94
C LEU A 5 -10.37 36.11 16.10
N VAL A 6 -11.32 35.96 15.18
CA VAL A 6 -11.82 37.08 14.36
C VAL A 6 -12.57 38.12 15.19
N LYS A 7 -13.24 37.71 16.26
CA LYS A 7 -13.90 38.65 17.18
C LYS A 7 -12.88 39.51 17.93
N GLU A 8 -11.76 38.92 18.34
CA GLU A 8 -10.72 39.62 19.10
C GLU A 8 -9.76 40.43 18.22
N LEU A 9 -9.45 39.95 17.01
CA LEU A 9 -8.44 40.54 16.12
C LEU A 9 -9.02 41.30 14.92
N GLY A 10 -10.33 41.26 14.71
CA GLY A 10 -11.01 41.83 13.54
C GLY A 10 -11.03 40.89 12.33
N SER A 11 -11.90 41.18 11.36
CA SER A 11 -12.11 40.37 10.15
C SER A 11 -10.92 40.37 9.17
N ASP A 12 -10.10 41.42 9.19
CA ASP A 12 -9.00 41.61 8.24
C ASP A 12 -7.92 40.51 8.38
N CYS A 13 -7.79 39.92 9.56
CA CYS A 13 -6.87 38.81 9.80
C CYS A 13 -7.14 37.58 8.90
N LEU A 14 -8.36 37.44 8.37
CA LEU A 14 -8.73 36.35 7.47
C LEU A 14 -8.05 36.45 6.08
N THR A 15 -7.61 37.65 5.69
CA THR A 15 -6.95 37.91 4.41
C THR A 15 -5.43 37.93 4.50
N VAL A 16 -4.88 37.88 5.71
CA VAL A 16 -3.43 37.88 5.93
C VAL A 16 -2.84 36.53 5.49
N PRO A 17 -1.88 36.52 4.56
CA PRO A 17 -1.25 35.29 4.09
C PRO A 17 -0.24 34.72 5.09
N ASP A 18 -0.10 33.40 5.12
CA ASP A 18 0.99 32.71 5.80
C ASP A 18 2.31 32.84 5.02
N SER A 19 3.39 32.20 5.50
CA SER A 19 4.71 32.24 4.84
C SER A 19 4.76 31.60 3.45
N ARG A 20 3.70 30.90 3.03
CA ARG A 20 3.54 30.30 1.70
C ARG A 20 2.55 31.06 0.83
N GLY A 21 1.93 32.12 1.34
CA GLY A 21 0.90 32.89 0.64
C GLY A 21 -0.54 32.47 0.98
N ASP A 22 -0.74 31.39 1.73
CA ASP A 22 -2.09 30.89 2.03
C ASP A 22 -2.77 31.73 3.12
N THR A 23 -3.92 32.30 2.80
CA THR A 23 -4.80 32.97 3.78
C THR A 23 -5.69 31.99 4.54
N ALA A 24 -6.39 32.45 5.58
CA ALA A 24 -7.38 31.65 6.30
C ALA A 24 -8.48 31.09 5.39
N VAL A 25 -8.78 31.79 4.28
CA VAL A 25 -9.74 31.34 3.25
C VAL A 25 -9.26 30.05 2.57
N HIS A 26 -7.99 29.99 2.17
CA HIS A 26 -7.41 28.81 1.52
C HIS A 26 -7.41 27.61 2.45
N LEU A 27 -7.00 27.82 3.71
CA LEU A 27 -6.97 26.77 4.73
C LEU A 27 -8.37 26.28 5.09
N ALA A 28 -9.36 27.18 5.16
CA ALA A 28 -10.76 26.80 5.35
C ALA A 28 -11.30 26.02 4.15
N ALA A 29 -10.99 26.45 2.92
CA ALA A 29 -11.35 25.72 1.71
C ALA A 29 -10.70 24.33 1.68
N GLN A 30 -9.49 24.16 2.21
CA GLN A 30 -8.79 22.88 2.24
C GLN A 30 -9.33 21.94 3.32
N HIS A 31 -9.54 22.44 4.54
CA HIS A 31 -9.74 21.59 5.73
C HIS A 31 -11.14 21.68 6.37
N GLN A 32 -11.98 22.64 5.99
CA GLN A 32 -13.28 22.87 6.62
C GLN A 32 -14.46 22.67 5.64
N SER A 33 -15.68 22.86 6.15
CA SER A 33 -16.95 22.72 5.44
C SER A 33 -17.37 24.01 4.70
N ILE A 34 -18.35 23.89 3.82
CA ILE A 34 -18.98 25.04 3.13
C ILE A 34 -19.52 26.07 4.12
N GLU A 35 -20.09 25.64 5.25
CA GLU A 35 -20.58 26.54 6.32
C GLU A 35 -19.50 27.49 6.85
N SER A 36 -18.25 27.02 6.86
CA SER A 36 -17.12 27.83 7.32
C SER A 36 -16.75 28.90 6.29
N LEU A 37 -16.81 28.55 4.99
CA LEU A 37 -16.64 29.52 3.90
C LEU A 37 -17.80 30.51 3.84
N GLU A 38 -19.05 30.06 4.05
CA GLU A 38 -20.22 30.94 4.18
C GLU A 38 -20.04 31.95 5.31
N TRP A 39 -19.52 31.50 6.45
CA TRP A 39 -19.25 32.38 7.57
C TRP A 39 -18.14 33.39 7.23
N ILE A 40 -17.04 32.97 6.60
CA ILE A 40 -15.95 33.85 6.15
C ILE A 40 -16.46 34.89 5.15
N LYS A 41 -17.24 34.46 4.15
CA LYS A 41 -17.91 35.33 3.18
C LYS A 41 -18.73 36.43 3.87
N ARG A 42 -19.44 36.12 4.95
CA ARG A 42 -20.20 37.11 5.72
C ARG A 42 -19.32 38.13 6.45
N GLN A 43 -18.05 37.82 6.70
CA GLN A 43 -17.13 38.74 7.37
C GLN A 43 -16.42 39.67 6.39
N ILE A 44 -15.92 39.14 5.26
CA ILE A 44 -14.99 39.85 4.37
C ILE A 44 -15.44 39.90 2.90
N GLY A 45 -16.67 39.47 2.59
CA GLY A 45 -17.23 39.48 1.25
C GLY A 45 -16.82 38.27 0.40
N THR A 46 -17.41 38.17 -0.80
CA THR A 46 -17.21 37.04 -1.74
C THR A 46 -15.87 37.08 -2.44
N ASP A 47 -15.29 38.26 -2.66
CA ASP A 47 -14.04 38.41 -3.43
C ASP A 47 -12.84 37.76 -2.74
N CYS A 48 -12.95 37.45 -1.44
CA CYS A 48 -11.93 36.73 -0.70
C CYS A 48 -11.59 35.34 -1.30
N PHE A 49 -12.51 34.71 -2.04
CA PHE A 49 -12.22 33.42 -2.69
C PHE A 49 -11.45 33.55 -4.01
N ARG A 50 -11.27 34.78 -4.54
CA ARG A 50 -10.39 35.09 -5.67
C ARG A 50 -8.95 35.36 -5.25
N LEU A 51 -8.68 35.45 -3.94
CA LEU A 51 -7.32 35.58 -3.43
C LEU A 51 -6.46 34.41 -3.92
N LYS A 52 -5.21 34.73 -4.24
CA LYS A 52 -4.21 33.78 -4.70
C LYS A 52 -3.33 33.39 -3.53
N GLY A 53 -3.28 32.09 -3.23
CA GLY A 53 -2.47 31.51 -2.18
C GLY A 53 -1.16 30.92 -2.72
N ASP A 54 -0.71 29.84 -2.08
CA ASP A 54 0.49 29.11 -2.50
C ASP A 54 0.39 28.63 -3.95
N GLY A 55 1.33 29.10 -4.78
CA GLY A 55 1.38 28.81 -6.21
C GLY A 55 0.24 29.43 -7.02
N ASP A 56 -0.22 30.62 -6.65
CA ASP A 56 -1.33 31.34 -7.29
C ASP A 56 -2.67 30.60 -7.26
N ARG A 57 -2.80 29.59 -6.39
CA ARG A 57 -4.02 28.79 -6.28
C ARG A 57 -5.10 29.53 -5.51
N THR A 58 -6.28 29.61 -6.11
CA THR A 58 -7.50 30.15 -5.49
C THR A 58 -8.30 29.06 -4.76
N ALA A 59 -9.35 29.44 -4.03
CA ALA A 59 -10.26 28.49 -3.39
C ALA A 59 -10.91 27.49 -4.38
N PHE A 60 -11.05 27.86 -5.66
CA PHE A 60 -11.57 26.99 -6.72
C PHE A 60 -10.64 25.82 -7.02
N HIS A 61 -9.33 26.07 -7.06
CA HIS A 61 -8.33 25.02 -7.27
C HIS A 61 -8.36 24.01 -6.13
N ILE A 62 -8.43 24.51 -4.89
CA ILE A 62 -8.51 23.67 -3.69
C ILE A 62 -9.81 22.86 -3.67
N ALA A 63 -10.94 23.48 -4.03
CA ALA A 63 -12.22 22.81 -4.12
C ALA A 63 -12.24 21.73 -5.23
N ALA A 64 -11.62 21.99 -6.38
CA ALA A 64 -11.48 21.03 -7.48
C ALA A 64 -10.63 19.81 -7.11
N GLN A 65 -9.69 19.93 -6.16
CA GLN A 65 -8.88 18.80 -5.68
C GLN A 65 -9.64 17.85 -4.75
N LYS A 66 -10.73 18.31 -4.13
CA LYS A 66 -11.59 17.46 -3.29
C LYS A 66 -12.32 16.44 -4.14
N SER A 67 -12.63 15.28 -3.57
CA SER A 67 -13.40 14.24 -4.26
C SER A 67 -14.87 14.61 -4.48
N ASP A 68 -15.41 15.45 -3.59
CA ASP A 68 -16.78 15.96 -3.67
C ASP A 68 -16.81 17.33 -4.37
N ASN A 69 -17.83 17.55 -5.21
CA ASN A 69 -17.98 18.75 -6.02
C ASN A 69 -18.85 19.84 -5.38
N SER A 70 -19.43 19.60 -4.20
CA SER A 70 -20.40 20.52 -3.57
C SER A 70 -19.78 21.88 -3.29
N MET A 71 -18.53 21.90 -2.82
CA MET A 71 -17.80 23.16 -2.56
C MET A 71 -17.47 23.92 -3.85
N LEU A 72 -17.09 23.21 -4.92
CA LEU A 72 -16.81 23.83 -6.21
C LEU A 72 -18.08 24.42 -6.83
N LYS A 73 -19.19 23.66 -6.79
CA LYS A 73 -20.52 24.13 -7.21
C LYS A 73 -20.98 25.35 -6.41
N TRP A 74 -20.77 25.33 -5.10
CA TRP A 74 -21.10 26.45 -4.22
C TRP A 74 -20.27 27.69 -4.56
N LEU A 75 -18.94 27.57 -4.73
CA LEU A 75 -18.08 28.69 -5.08
C LEU A 75 -18.45 29.33 -6.44
N VAL A 76 -18.76 28.51 -7.45
CA VAL A 76 -19.21 29.00 -8.76
C VAL A 76 -20.56 29.71 -8.67
N LYS A 77 -21.49 29.22 -7.84
CA LYS A 77 -22.76 29.91 -7.59
C LYS A 77 -22.55 31.30 -7.00
N GLU A 78 -21.49 31.48 -6.21
CA GLU A 78 -21.21 32.73 -5.50
C GLU A 78 -20.43 33.76 -6.33
N LEU A 79 -19.53 33.32 -7.21
CA LEU A 79 -18.57 34.20 -7.89
C LEU A 79 -18.60 34.13 -9.42
N GLY A 80 -19.39 33.22 -9.99
CA GLY A 80 -19.46 32.98 -11.42
C GLY A 80 -18.60 31.80 -11.88
N SER A 81 -18.89 31.33 -13.09
CA SER A 81 -18.22 30.18 -13.73
C SER A 81 -16.91 30.55 -14.42
N ASP A 82 -16.64 31.85 -14.62
CA ASP A 82 -15.36 32.38 -15.12
C ASP A 82 -14.17 31.99 -14.25
N CYS A 83 -14.39 31.81 -12.95
CA CYS A 83 -13.35 31.37 -12.02
C CYS A 83 -12.80 29.97 -12.31
N LEU A 84 -13.53 29.13 -13.06
CA LEU A 84 -13.10 27.76 -13.37
C LEU A 84 -11.91 27.70 -14.33
N THR A 85 -11.72 28.74 -15.16
CA THR A 85 -10.66 28.81 -16.17
C THR A 85 -9.48 29.69 -15.74
N VAL A 86 -9.51 30.24 -14.53
CA VAL A 86 -8.38 31.00 -13.97
C VAL A 86 -7.21 30.03 -13.72
N PRO A 87 -6.02 30.28 -14.27
CA PRO A 87 -4.85 29.42 -14.06
C PRO A 87 -4.15 29.71 -12.73
N ASP A 88 -3.58 28.67 -12.13
CA ASP A 88 -2.58 28.76 -11.07
C ASP A 88 -1.19 29.14 -11.63
N SER A 89 -0.16 29.19 -10.78
CA SER A 89 1.21 29.57 -11.16
C SER A 89 1.86 28.64 -12.18
N ARG A 90 1.34 27.42 -12.32
CA ARG A 90 1.79 26.42 -13.29
C ARG A 90 0.92 26.39 -14.54
N GLY A 91 -0.16 27.17 -14.59
CA GLY A 91 -1.12 27.19 -15.69
C GLY A 91 -2.33 26.27 -15.46
N ASP A 92 -2.36 25.49 -14.37
CA ASP A 92 -3.45 24.56 -14.12
C ASP A 92 -4.71 25.32 -13.68
N THR A 93 -5.82 25.02 -14.33
CA THR A 93 -7.14 25.55 -13.96
C THR A 93 -7.91 24.59 -13.06
N ALA A 94 -9.02 25.03 -12.46
CA ALA A 94 -9.90 24.17 -11.69
C ALA A 94 -10.45 22.98 -12.52
N VAL A 95 -10.58 23.15 -13.85
CA VAL A 95 -11.02 22.09 -14.77
C VAL A 95 -10.01 20.94 -14.82
N HIS A 96 -8.72 21.24 -14.90
CA HIS A 96 -7.65 20.23 -14.90
C HIS A 96 -7.68 19.40 -13.61
N LEU A 97 -7.76 20.09 -12.48
CA LEU A 97 -7.78 19.45 -11.16
C LEU A 97 -9.05 18.61 -10.95
N ALA A 98 -10.20 19.09 -11.41
CA ALA A 98 -11.46 18.33 -11.36
C ALA A 98 -11.39 17.07 -12.24
N ALA A 99 -10.74 17.14 -13.41
CA ALA A 99 -10.55 15.98 -14.29
C ALA A 99 -9.74 14.86 -13.63
N GLU A 100 -8.74 15.20 -12.81
CA GLU A 100 -7.94 14.22 -12.04
C GLU A 100 -8.66 13.69 -10.79
N HIS A 101 -9.43 14.54 -10.10
CA HIS A 101 -9.80 14.28 -8.71
C HIS A 101 -11.30 14.09 -8.43
N GLN A 102 -12.18 14.58 -9.30
CA GLN A 102 -13.63 14.54 -9.10
C GLN A 102 -14.31 13.49 -9.99
N SER A 103 -15.62 13.30 -9.78
CA SER A 103 -16.45 12.37 -10.53
C SER A 103 -16.87 12.92 -11.90
N ILE A 104 -17.37 12.03 -12.78
CA ILE A 104 -17.99 12.37 -14.07
C ILE A 104 -19.08 13.44 -13.91
N GLU A 105 -19.92 13.34 -12.87
CA GLU A 105 -20.99 14.32 -12.59
C GLU A 105 -20.44 15.75 -12.50
N SER A 106 -19.21 15.88 -12.01
CA SER A 106 -18.53 17.18 -11.88
C SER A 106 -18.09 17.71 -13.24
N LEU A 107 -17.56 16.84 -14.11
CA LEU A 107 -17.17 17.21 -15.47
C LEU A 107 -18.39 17.54 -16.34
N GLU A 108 -19.46 16.75 -16.24
CA GLU A 108 -20.75 17.05 -16.87
C GLU A 108 -21.29 18.40 -16.41
N TRP A 109 -21.21 18.68 -15.11
CA TRP A 109 -21.64 19.95 -14.56
C TRP A 109 -20.76 21.12 -15.04
N ILE A 110 -19.42 20.98 -15.05
CA ILE A 110 -18.48 21.99 -15.58
C ILE A 110 -18.79 22.26 -17.06
N LYS A 111 -18.97 21.22 -17.87
CA LYS A 111 -19.38 21.32 -19.27
C LYS A 111 -20.64 22.18 -19.44
N ARG A 112 -21.63 22.01 -18.57
CA ARG A 112 -22.87 22.82 -18.59
C ARG A 112 -22.63 24.28 -18.20
N GLN A 113 -21.59 24.59 -17.43
CA GLN A 113 -21.29 25.97 -17.00
C GLN A 113 -20.50 26.76 -18.05
N ILE A 114 -19.50 26.14 -18.68
CA ILE A 114 -18.49 26.85 -19.51
C ILE A 114 -18.20 26.19 -20.86
N GLY A 115 -18.96 25.15 -21.24
CA GLY A 115 -18.78 24.44 -22.51
C GLY A 115 -17.65 23.40 -22.50
N THR A 116 -17.47 22.72 -23.63
CA THR A 116 -16.49 21.63 -23.78
C THR A 116 -15.06 22.11 -24.01
N ASP A 117 -14.88 23.31 -24.56
CA ASP A 117 -13.55 23.83 -24.92
C ASP A 117 -12.63 24.00 -23.71
N CYS A 118 -13.21 24.13 -22.52
CA CYS A 118 -12.46 24.21 -21.26
C CYS A 118 -11.58 22.98 -21.00
N PHE A 119 -11.93 21.81 -21.54
CA PHE A 119 -11.14 20.58 -21.37
C PHE A 119 -9.93 20.50 -22.33
N ARG A 120 -9.89 21.37 -23.35
CA ARG A 120 -8.79 21.49 -24.32
C ARG A 120 -7.77 22.55 -23.93
N LEU A 121 -8.05 23.32 -22.88
CA LEU A 121 -7.08 24.27 -22.32
C LEU A 121 -5.81 23.52 -21.91
N LYS A 122 -4.66 24.17 -22.09
CA LYS A 122 -3.35 23.66 -21.68
C LYS A 122 -2.97 24.30 -20.34
N GLY A 123 -2.63 23.46 -19.37
CA GLY A 123 -2.09 23.85 -18.08
C GLY A 123 -0.60 23.55 -17.96
N ASP A 124 -0.20 23.04 -16.79
CA ASP A 124 1.19 22.67 -16.48
C ASP A 124 1.74 21.66 -17.48
N ASP A 125 2.98 21.86 -17.95
CA ASP A 125 3.60 21.06 -19.00
C ASP A 125 2.77 20.95 -20.30
N ASP A 126 1.99 21.97 -20.69
CA ASP A 126 1.14 21.90 -21.89
C ASP A 126 0.04 20.80 -21.81
N ARG A 127 -0.27 20.32 -20.60
CA ARG A 127 -1.22 19.22 -20.40
C ARG A 127 -2.66 19.69 -20.44
N THR A 128 -3.48 18.90 -21.13
CA THR A 128 -4.95 19.07 -21.19
C THR A 128 -5.67 18.27 -20.11
N ALA A 129 -6.97 18.48 -19.94
CA ALA A 129 -7.80 17.71 -18.98
C ALA A 129 -7.72 16.18 -19.20
N PHE A 130 -7.41 15.72 -20.42
CA PHE A 130 -7.19 14.30 -20.72
C PHE A 130 -5.96 13.73 -20.02
N HIS A 131 -4.87 14.50 -19.94
CA HIS A 131 -3.65 14.09 -19.23
C HIS A 131 -3.90 13.97 -17.74
N PHE A 132 -4.67 14.91 -17.17
CA PHE A 132 -5.08 14.89 -15.77
C PHE A 132 -6.04 13.73 -15.48
N ALA A 133 -7.04 13.50 -16.33
CA ALA A 133 -7.93 12.34 -16.23
C ALA A 133 -7.16 11.01 -16.33
N ALA A 134 -6.12 10.94 -17.18
CA ALA A 134 -5.25 9.77 -17.33
C ALA A 134 -4.40 9.46 -16.08
N LYS A 135 -4.19 10.43 -15.19
CA LYS A 135 -3.52 10.23 -13.88
C LYS A 135 -4.45 9.70 -12.79
N LYS A 136 -5.77 9.81 -12.97
CA LYS A 136 -6.76 9.27 -12.04
C LYS A 136 -6.66 7.75 -11.96
N SER A 137 -6.93 7.17 -10.79
CA SER A 137 -6.79 5.72 -10.56
C SER A 137 -7.79 4.86 -11.34
N ASP A 138 -8.90 5.45 -11.81
CA ASP A 138 -9.88 4.84 -12.69
C ASP A 138 -9.90 5.59 -14.03
N ASN A 139 -10.46 4.97 -15.06
CA ASN A 139 -10.60 5.56 -16.39
C ASN A 139 -11.95 6.22 -16.64
N SER A 140 -12.84 6.31 -15.66
CA SER A 140 -14.22 6.77 -15.90
C SER A 140 -14.26 8.20 -16.45
N ASN A 141 -13.42 9.09 -15.93
CA ASN A 141 -13.32 10.47 -16.43
C ASN A 141 -12.71 10.53 -17.83
N LEU A 142 -11.70 9.70 -18.10
CA LEU A 142 -11.03 9.65 -19.40
C LEU A 142 -11.98 9.09 -20.47
N GLU A 143 -12.71 8.01 -20.17
CA GLU A 143 -13.74 7.45 -21.05
C GLU A 143 -14.83 8.46 -21.37
N TRP A 144 -15.30 9.20 -20.35
CA TRP A 144 -16.32 10.23 -20.54
C TRP A 144 -15.79 11.36 -21.44
N LEU A 145 -14.57 11.85 -21.18
CA LEU A 145 -13.96 12.89 -22.00
C LEU A 145 -13.79 12.46 -23.46
N VAL A 146 -13.39 11.21 -23.72
CA VAL A 146 -13.26 10.67 -25.09
C VAL A 146 -14.62 10.57 -25.78
N LYS A 147 -15.66 10.12 -25.07
CA LYS A 147 -17.03 10.06 -25.62
C LYS A 147 -17.58 11.44 -26.00
N GLU A 148 -17.20 12.47 -25.25
CA GLU A 148 -17.74 13.82 -25.40
C GLU A 148 -16.96 14.70 -26.38
N LEU A 149 -15.63 14.58 -26.43
CA LEU A 149 -14.78 15.45 -27.26
C LEU A 149 -14.07 14.74 -28.41
N GLY A 150 -14.12 13.39 -28.46
CA GLY A 150 -13.43 12.57 -29.45
C GLY A 150 -12.13 11.96 -28.94
N SER A 151 -11.64 10.96 -29.69
CA SER A 151 -10.40 10.23 -29.39
C SER A 151 -9.13 10.95 -29.86
N ASP A 152 -9.26 12.00 -30.70
CA ASP A 152 -8.17 12.87 -31.15
C ASP A 152 -7.40 13.51 -29.98
N CYS A 153 -8.10 13.77 -28.88
CA CYS A 153 -7.50 14.37 -27.68
C CYS A 153 -6.53 13.44 -26.94
N LEU A 154 -6.61 12.12 -27.16
CA LEU A 154 -5.74 11.14 -26.51
C LEU A 154 -4.30 11.22 -27.00
N THR A 155 -4.09 11.69 -28.22
CA THR A 155 -2.78 11.74 -28.88
C THR A 155 -2.12 13.12 -28.85
N VAL A 156 -2.79 14.12 -28.25
CA VAL A 156 -2.22 15.46 -28.04
C VAL A 156 -1.01 15.35 -27.10
N PRO A 157 0.19 15.80 -27.51
CA PRO A 157 1.38 15.73 -26.67
C PRO A 157 1.46 16.90 -25.68
N ASP A 158 1.99 16.59 -24.49
CA ASP A 158 2.46 17.55 -23.49
C ASP A 158 3.86 18.11 -23.86
N SER A 159 4.44 18.96 -23.00
CA SER A 159 5.73 19.63 -23.22
C SER A 159 6.89 18.64 -23.45
N ARG A 160 6.76 17.40 -22.96
CA ARG A 160 7.75 16.32 -23.08
C ARG A 160 7.40 15.34 -24.20
N GLY A 161 6.33 15.60 -24.94
CA GLY A 161 5.81 14.69 -25.95
C GLY A 161 4.97 13.55 -25.36
N ASP A 162 4.71 13.54 -24.05
CA ASP A 162 3.87 12.52 -23.45
C ASP A 162 2.41 12.82 -23.78
N THR A 163 1.68 11.80 -24.23
CA THR A 163 0.24 11.89 -24.48
C THR A 163 -0.54 11.33 -23.30
N ALA A 164 -1.86 11.54 -23.28
CA ALA A 164 -2.75 10.92 -22.29
C ALA A 164 -2.60 9.39 -22.24
N VAL A 165 -2.25 8.75 -23.37
CA VAL A 165 -1.96 7.31 -23.47
C VAL A 165 -0.77 6.89 -22.61
N HIS A 166 0.33 7.67 -22.64
CA HIS A 166 1.53 7.38 -21.85
C HIS A 166 1.21 7.43 -20.35
N LEU A 167 0.44 8.45 -19.94
CA LEU A 167 0.03 8.61 -18.55
C LEU A 167 -0.96 7.52 -18.13
N ALA A 168 -1.94 7.15 -18.97
CA ALA A 168 -2.87 6.07 -18.66
C ALA A 168 -2.15 4.72 -18.51
N ALA A 169 -1.15 4.46 -19.38
CA ALA A 169 -0.27 3.30 -19.26
C ALA A 169 0.46 3.24 -17.93
N GLN A 170 0.80 4.39 -17.35
CA GLN A 170 1.43 4.48 -16.04
C GLN A 170 0.43 4.33 -14.88
N TRP A 171 -0.67 5.09 -14.87
CA TRP A 171 -1.48 5.33 -13.67
C TRP A 171 -2.82 4.57 -13.60
N GLN A 172 -3.39 4.17 -14.74
CA GLN A 172 -4.73 3.55 -14.83
C GLN A 172 -4.68 2.02 -14.96
N PRO A 173 -5.78 1.27 -14.71
CA PRO A 173 -5.79 -0.20 -14.88
C PRO A 173 -5.65 -0.66 -16.34
N VAL A 174 -5.40 -1.97 -16.55
CA VAL A 174 -5.24 -2.56 -17.89
C VAL A 174 -6.46 -2.37 -18.79
N ASP A 175 -7.68 -2.36 -18.22
CA ASP A 175 -8.92 -2.13 -18.97
C ASP A 175 -8.91 -0.77 -19.69
N SER A 176 -8.18 0.20 -19.15
CA SER A 176 -8.01 1.52 -19.75
C SER A 176 -7.15 1.45 -21.02
N LEU A 177 -6.17 0.54 -21.07
CA LEU A 177 -5.37 0.30 -22.28
C LEU A 177 -6.21 -0.37 -23.35
N GLN A 178 -7.05 -1.33 -22.99
CA GLN A 178 -8.00 -1.92 -23.93
C GLN A 178 -8.96 -0.85 -24.47
N PHE A 179 -9.56 -0.04 -23.60
CA PHE A 179 -10.44 1.05 -24.03
C PHE A 179 -9.73 2.00 -25.01
N ILE A 180 -8.53 2.48 -24.67
CA ILE A 180 -7.77 3.38 -25.55
C ILE A 180 -7.46 2.70 -26.89
N PHE A 181 -7.06 1.43 -26.87
CA PHE A 181 -6.82 0.65 -28.09
C PHE A 181 -8.06 0.54 -28.97
N ASP A 182 -9.25 0.37 -28.38
CA ASP A 182 -10.50 0.34 -29.13
C ASP A 182 -10.83 1.69 -29.79
N GLN A 183 -10.27 2.80 -29.29
CA GLN A 183 -10.51 4.15 -29.81
C GLN A 183 -9.51 4.60 -30.87
N ILE A 184 -8.22 4.26 -30.74
CA ILE A 184 -7.15 4.73 -31.64
C ILE A 184 -6.36 3.58 -32.30
N GLY A 185 -6.71 2.33 -32.03
CA GLY A 185 -6.13 1.15 -32.66
C GLY A 185 -4.65 0.93 -32.36
N ALA A 186 -3.97 0.26 -33.29
CA ALA A 186 -2.56 -0.11 -33.17
C ALA A 186 -1.60 1.07 -33.06
N GLU A 187 -2.02 2.28 -33.48
CA GLU A 187 -1.22 3.50 -33.37
C GLU A 187 -0.83 3.80 -31.92
N MET A 188 -1.71 3.44 -30.96
CA MET A 188 -1.45 3.55 -29.53
C MET A 188 -0.07 3.02 -29.12
N LEU A 189 0.32 1.86 -29.64
CA LEU A 189 1.56 1.16 -29.26
C LEU A 189 2.81 1.81 -29.86
N GLY A 190 2.64 2.57 -30.95
CA GLY A 190 3.73 3.24 -31.67
C GLY A 190 3.95 4.69 -31.26
N LEU A 191 3.11 5.24 -30.38
CA LEU A 191 3.28 6.60 -29.86
C LEU A 191 4.62 6.71 -29.13
N LYS A 192 5.39 7.74 -29.45
CA LYS A 192 6.69 8.02 -28.83
C LYS A 192 6.72 9.46 -28.34
N ASN A 193 7.19 9.65 -27.11
CA ASN A 193 7.47 10.98 -26.59
C ASN A 193 8.81 11.53 -27.11
N ASN A 194 9.23 12.71 -26.62
CA ASN A 194 10.46 13.37 -27.06
C ASN A 194 11.74 12.56 -26.72
N GLU A 195 11.67 11.63 -25.76
CA GLU A 195 12.75 10.71 -25.39
C GLU A 195 12.70 9.39 -26.19
N GLY A 196 11.74 9.24 -27.10
CA GLY A 196 11.54 8.01 -27.87
C GLY A 196 10.86 6.88 -27.08
N LYS A 197 10.38 7.16 -25.86
CA LYS A 197 9.68 6.19 -24.99
C LYS A 197 8.24 6.01 -25.44
N THR A 198 7.80 4.77 -25.42
CA THR A 198 6.45 4.32 -25.77
C THR A 198 5.58 4.15 -24.52
N PRO A 199 4.25 4.00 -24.67
CA PRO A 199 3.39 3.59 -23.56
C PRO A 199 3.84 2.29 -22.88
N ALA A 200 4.45 1.36 -23.63
CA ALA A 200 5.02 0.15 -23.05
C ALA A 200 6.20 0.46 -22.12
N ASP A 201 7.08 1.39 -22.48
CA ASP A 201 8.19 1.84 -21.62
C ASP A 201 7.68 2.53 -20.34
N TYR A 202 6.54 3.21 -20.40
CA TYR A 202 5.85 3.77 -19.24
C TYR A 202 5.28 2.69 -18.31
N VAL A 203 4.83 1.55 -18.85
CA VAL A 203 4.48 0.37 -18.04
C VAL A 203 5.71 -0.21 -17.36
N GLU A 204 6.88 -0.21 -18.02
CA GLU A 204 8.13 -0.77 -17.48
C GLU A 204 8.77 0.09 -16.39
N SER A 205 8.76 1.41 -16.57
CA SER A 205 9.54 2.36 -15.77
C SER A 205 9.03 2.60 -14.34
N TYR A 206 7.80 2.21 -14.01
CA TYR A 206 7.20 2.50 -12.70
C TYR A 206 6.57 1.26 -12.04
N CYS A 207 7.39 0.56 -11.26
CA CYS A 207 7.11 -0.70 -10.54
C CYS A 207 6.12 -0.60 -9.35
N TYR A 208 5.33 0.48 -9.23
CA TYR A 208 4.52 0.76 -8.04
C TYR A 208 3.03 0.41 -8.15
N PHE A 209 2.54 -0.02 -9.32
CA PHE A 209 1.12 -0.29 -9.55
C PHE A 209 0.79 -1.78 -9.64
N ARG A 210 -0.34 -2.16 -9.02
CA ARG A 210 -0.85 -3.54 -8.84
C ARG A 210 -1.12 -4.33 -10.13
N ASP A 211 -0.92 -3.74 -11.31
CA ASP A 211 -1.39 -4.26 -12.59
C ASP A 211 -0.31 -4.32 -13.69
N GLN A 212 0.96 -4.13 -13.33
CA GLN A 212 2.06 -4.10 -14.30
C GLN A 212 2.13 -5.39 -15.14
N SER A 213 1.98 -6.55 -14.51
CA SER A 213 2.00 -7.85 -15.19
C SER A 213 0.84 -8.04 -16.17
N ALA A 214 -0.36 -7.56 -15.84
CA ALA A 214 -1.51 -7.66 -16.73
C ALA A 214 -1.36 -6.73 -17.94
N LYS A 215 -0.89 -5.49 -17.72
CA LYS A 215 -0.58 -4.55 -18.80
C LYS A 215 0.49 -5.09 -19.75
N ARG A 216 1.58 -5.66 -19.21
CA ARG A 216 2.63 -6.33 -20.01
C ARG A 216 2.07 -7.48 -20.85
N ALA A 217 1.28 -8.35 -20.22
CA ALA A 217 0.67 -9.48 -20.90
C ALA A 217 -0.28 -9.03 -22.01
N TRP A 218 -1.08 -7.99 -21.74
CA TRP A 218 -2.00 -7.38 -22.70
C TRP A 218 -1.26 -6.77 -23.89
N ILE A 219 -0.22 -5.94 -23.67
CA ILE A 219 0.60 -5.35 -24.75
C ILE A 219 1.23 -6.47 -25.60
N SER A 220 1.85 -7.46 -24.97
CA SER A 220 2.52 -8.57 -25.65
C SER A 220 1.55 -9.47 -26.43
N SER A 221 0.32 -9.64 -25.94
CA SER A 221 -0.73 -10.39 -26.64
C SER A 221 -1.22 -9.61 -27.86
N THR A 222 -1.48 -8.32 -27.69
CA THR A 222 -2.00 -7.44 -28.74
C THR A 222 -1.00 -7.28 -29.88
N GLN A 223 0.29 -7.08 -29.58
CA GLN A 223 1.35 -7.03 -30.59
C GLN A 223 1.42 -8.32 -31.42
N ARG A 224 1.36 -9.49 -30.78
CA ARG A 224 1.35 -10.79 -31.48
C ARG A 224 0.12 -10.97 -32.38
N GLN A 225 -1.04 -10.51 -31.94
CA GLN A 225 -2.26 -10.57 -32.75
C GLN A 225 -2.17 -9.66 -33.99
N LEU A 226 -1.60 -8.46 -33.84
CA LEU A 226 -1.35 -7.54 -34.95
C LEU A 226 -0.32 -8.11 -35.95
N GLU A 227 0.74 -8.75 -35.46
CA GLU A 227 1.74 -9.42 -36.31
C GLU A 227 1.13 -10.61 -37.07
N ALA A 228 0.30 -11.43 -36.42
CA ALA A 228 -0.38 -12.56 -37.04
C ALA A 228 -1.42 -12.14 -38.10
N SER A 229 -1.94 -10.91 -38.02
CA SER A 229 -2.94 -10.36 -38.94
C SER A 229 -2.32 -9.65 -40.15
N ARG A 230 -0.99 -9.52 -40.20
CA ARG A 230 -0.28 -8.85 -41.30
C ARG A 230 -0.17 -9.79 -42.51
N PRO A 231 -0.56 -9.37 -43.73
CA PRO A 231 -0.44 -10.22 -44.91
C PRO A 231 1.04 -10.53 -45.19
N PRO A 232 1.37 -11.75 -45.66
CA PRO A 232 2.75 -12.12 -45.93
C PRO A 232 3.33 -11.22 -47.02
N ALA A 233 4.43 -10.54 -46.71
CA ALA A 233 5.23 -9.84 -47.71
C ALA A 233 5.77 -10.87 -48.73
N GLY A 234 5.67 -10.50 -50.01
CA GLY A 234 5.90 -11.37 -51.16
C GLY A 234 7.25 -12.07 -51.20
N SER A 235 7.17 -13.31 -51.70
CA SER A 235 8.18 -14.23 -52.21
C SER A 235 9.63 -13.76 -52.40
N SER A 236 10.55 -14.54 -51.85
CA SER A 236 11.68 -15.11 -52.61
C SER A 236 12.19 -16.40 -51.97
N ALA A 237 11.87 -17.54 -52.58
CA ALA A 237 12.63 -18.79 -52.45
C ALA A 237 13.79 -18.75 -53.48
N PRO A 238 14.90 -19.49 -53.31
CA PRO A 238 14.96 -20.98 -53.44
C PRO A 238 15.93 -21.61 -52.40
N THR A 239 16.20 -22.91 -52.20
CA THR A 239 15.83 -24.22 -52.78
C THR A 239 16.26 -25.31 -51.78
N ALA A 240 15.66 -26.50 -51.92
CA ALA A 240 15.75 -27.68 -51.08
C ALA A 240 17.10 -28.43 -51.08
N ALA A 241 17.35 -29.24 -50.04
CA ALA A 241 17.75 -30.66 -50.16
C ALA A 241 17.62 -31.44 -48.83
N SER A 242 16.75 -32.48 -48.85
CA SER A 242 16.81 -33.86 -48.31
C SER A 242 17.50 -34.15 -46.95
N ALA A 243 17.16 -35.12 -46.10
CA ALA A 243 16.20 -36.21 -45.90
C ALA A 243 16.53 -36.70 -44.46
N GLY A 244 15.68 -37.24 -43.58
CA GLY A 244 14.67 -38.29 -43.71
C GLY A 244 14.59 -39.05 -42.36
N ALA A 245 13.37 -39.52 -42.02
CA ALA A 245 13.03 -40.59 -41.06
C ALA A 245 13.44 -40.50 -39.57
N ALA A 246 12.78 -41.10 -38.59
CA ALA A 246 11.42 -41.56 -38.30
C ALA A 246 11.47 -42.00 -36.81
N ALA A 247 10.39 -41.80 -36.04
CA ALA A 247 10.28 -42.29 -34.65
C ALA A 247 10.06 -43.81 -34.61
N PRO A 248 10.20 -44.46 -33.43
CA PRO A 248 8.97 -44.82 -32.69
C PRO A 248 9.07 -44.83 -31.14
N ARG A 249 7.91 -44.92 -30.47
CA ARG A 249 7.68 -45.14 -29.01
C ARG A 249 7.31 -46.64 -28.74
N PRO A 250 6.80 -47.08 -27.55
CA PRO A 250 7.46 -47.29 -26.22
C PRO A 250 7.12 -48.68 -25.55
N ARG A 251 7.55 -48.86 -24.27
CA ARG A 251 7.08 -49.77 -23.15
C ARG A 251 8.07 -50.89 -22.71
N PRO A 252 7.95 -51.54 -21.51
CA PRO A 252 7.17 -51.28 -20.27
C PRO A 252 7.99 -51.42 -18.93
N ARG A 253 7.27 -51.25 -17.79
CA ARG A 253 7.65 -51.38 -16.36
C ARG A 253 8.19 -52.77 -15.92
N ALA A 254 9.02 -52.81 -14.87
CA ALA A 254 9.10 -53.92 -13.90
C ALA A 254 9.47 -53.45 -12.47
N ARG A 255 9.13 -54.29 -11.49
CA ARG A 255 8.93 -54.06 -10.05
C ARG A 255 10.16 -54.26 -9.15
N GLN A 256 10.01 -53.73 -7.94
CA GLN A 256 10.74 -53.90 -6.67
C GLN A 256 11.38 -55.26 -6.37
N SER A 257 12.49 -55.24 -5.64
CA SER A 257 12.95 -56.32 -4.76
C SER A 257 13.54 -55.79 -3.45
N VAL A 258 13.11 -56.39 -2.35
CA VAL A 258 13.47 -56.15 -0.94
C VAL A 258 14.62 -57.09 -0.54
N GLN A 259 15.54 -56.64 0.32
CA GLN A 259 16.51 -57.49 1.04
C GLN A 259 16.72 -57.01 2.51
N PRO A 260 17.19 -57.90 3.42
CA PRO A 260 16.87 -57.92 4.87
C PRO A 260 17.92 -57.24 5.79
N PRO A 261 17.71 -57.16 7.13
CA PRO A 261 18.50 -56.29 8.03
C PRO A 261 19.72 -56.98 8.65
N GLY A 262 20.76 -56.19 8.93
CA GLY A 262 21.97 -56.57 9.69
C GLY A 262 22.41 -55.42 10.62
N PRO A 263 23.27 -55.67 11.62
CA PRO A 263 23.07 -55.24 13.01
C PRO A 263 23.59 -53.85 13.39
N THR A 264 23.02 -53.35 14.48
CA THR A 264 23.33 -52.11 15.22
C THR A 264 24.79 -51.99 15.68
N PRO A 265 25.32 -50.75 15.71
CA PRO A 265 26.12 -50.31 16.85
C PRO A 265 25.48 -49.13 17.61
N VAL A 266 25.41 -49.37 18.91
CA VAL A 266 25.33 -48.52 20.10
C VAL A 266 25.77 -47.06 19.94
N GLY A 267 24.86 -46.15 20.35
CA GLY A 267 25.13 -45.01 21.22
C GLY A 267 25.68 -43.71 20.61
N LEU A 268 24.80 -42.73 20.36
CA LEU A 268 25.02 -41.27 20.37
C LEU A 268 23.65 -40.55 20.24
N PRO A 269 23.52 -39.27 20.66
CA PRO A 269 22.40 -38.73 21.43
C PRO A 269 21.14 -38.46 20.60
N GLU A 270 20.01 -38.31 21.31
CA GLU A 270 18.65 -38.13 20.79
C GLU A 270 18.58 -37.28 19.51
N LYS A 271 18.18 -37.95 18.43
CA LYS A 271 17.84 -37.34 17.14
C LYS A 271 16.76 -36.27 17.34
N THR A 272 17.06 -35.09 16.82
CA THR A 272 16.14 -33.99 16.57
C THR A 272 14.83 -34.54 15.99
N ARG A 273 13.74 -34.45 16.76
CA ARG A 273 12.39 -34.83 16.31
C ARG A 273 12.08 -34.05 15.04
N ALA A 274 12.05 -34.74 13.89
CA ALA A 274 11.67 -34.14 12.62
C ALA A 274 10.31 -33.43 12.82
N LYS A 275 10.26 -32.12 12.53
CA LYS A 275 9.03 -31.32 12.64
C LYS A 275 7.97 -32.00 11.77
N LYS A 276 6.87 -32.46 12.38
CA LYS A 276 5.69 -32.90 11.64
C LYS A 276 5.23 -31.73 10.78
N GLN A 277 5.31 -31.88 9.45
CA GLN A 277 4.81 -30.89 8.52
C GLN A 277 3.30 -30.74 8.73
N LEU A 278 2.83 -29.51 8.93
CA LEU A 278 1.40 -29.22 9.08
C LEU A 278 0.70 -29.49 7.75
N ASP A 279 -0.48 -30.10 7.81
CA ASP A 279 -1.28 -30.47 6.65
C ASP A 279 -2.46 -29.49 6.58
N PRO A 280 -2.42 -28.49 5.68
CA PRO A 280 -3.47 -27.48 5.60
C PRO A 280 -4.80 -28.03 5.06
N SER A 281 -4.88 -29.31 4.65
CA SER A 281 -6.08 -29.94 4.05
C SER A 281 -7.08 -30.53 5.07
N PHE A 282 -7.06 -30.05 6.32
CA PHE A 282 -8.05 -30.43 7.34
C PHE A 282 -9.43 -29.85 7.05
N THR A 283 -10.48 -30.66 7.20
CA THR A 283 -11.87 -30.29 6.90
C THR A 283 -12.66 -29.91 8.15
N ASP A 284 -12.36 -30.53 9.27
CA ASP A 284 -13.02 -30.30 10.55
C ASP A 284 -12.03 -29.98 11.68
N TRP A 285 -12.52 -29.33 12.73
CA TRP A 285 -11.72 -28.87 13.85
C TRP A 285 -12.58 -28.54 15.08
N ASP A 286 -12.02 -28.78 16.26
CA ASP A 286 -12.65 -28.47 17.55
C ASP A 286 -11.73 -27.60 18.41
N PHE A 287 -12.32 -26.66 19.14
CA PHE A 287 -11.56 -25.89 20.13
C PHE A 287 -11.12 -26.82 21.26
N ILE A 288 -9.85 -26.72 21.64
CA ILE A 288 -9.37 -27.37 22.85
C ILE A 288 -9.97 -26.61 24.03
N LEU A 289 -10.62 -27.34 24.94
CA LEU A 289 -11.24 -26.78 26.13
C LEU A 289 -10.29 -26.86 27.32
N GLN A 290 -10.30 -25.82 28.14
CA GLN A 290 -9.68 -25.74 29.45
C GLN A 290 -10.75 -25.20 30.41
N ASP A 291 -11.12 -25.99 31.43
CA ASP A 291 -12.20 -25.69 32.37
C ASP A 291 -13.53 -25.35 31.68
N ASP A 292 -13.96 -26.23 30.76
CA ASP A 292 -15.16 -26.09 29.91
C ASP A 292 -15.23 -24.82 29.06
N LYS A 293 -14.11 -24.12 28.89
CA LYS A 293 -13.98 -22.90 28.08
C LYS A 293 -12.94 -23.09 27.00
N LYS A 294 -13.14 -22.45 25.84
CA LYS A 294 -12.15 -22.45 24.74
C LYS A 294 -10.80 -21.95 25.27
N GLN A 295 -9.74 -22.75 25.09
CA GLN A 295 -8.40 -22.42 25.56
C GLN A 295 -7.86 -21.20 24.81
N LEU A 296 -7.91 -20.05 25.47
CA LEU A 296 -7.43 -18.76 24.95
C LEU A 296 -5.91 -18.70 25.08
N ILE A 297 -5.21 -18.47 23.96
CA ILE A 297 -3.74 -18.36 23.92
C ILE A 297 -3.28 -16.92 23.68
N GLY A 298 -4.16 -16.04 23.21
CA GLY A 298 -3.84 -14.63 23.03
C GLY A 298 -5.11 -13.77 22.90
N ARG A 299 -5.04 -12.54 23.42
CA ARG A 299 -6.09 -11.52 23.27
C ARG A 299 -5.43 -10.21 22.88
N GLY A 300 -5.75 -9.71 21.69
CA GLY A 300 -5.25 -8.41 21.20
C GLY A 300 -6.40 -7.51 20.75
N GLY A 301 -6.04 -6.33 20.21
CA GLY A 301 -7.01 -5.46 19.51
C GLY A 301 -7.63 -6.12 18.28
N PHE A 302 -6.98 -7.18 17.78
CA PHE A 302 -7.35 -7.90 16.58
C PHE A 302 -8.18 -9.18 16.81
N GLY A 303 -8.86 -9.29 17.95
CA GLY A 303 -9.68 -10.46 18.28
C GLY A 303 -9.01 -11.44 19.24
N LYS A 304 -9.63 -12.62 19.37
CA LYS A 304 -9.22 -13.67 20.32
C LYS A 304 -8.60 -14.84 19.58
N VAL A 305 -7.46 -15.32 20.07
CA VAL A 305 -6.75 -16.47 19.50
C VAL A 305 -6.92 -17.66 20.44
N TYR A 306 -7.40 -18.76 19.90
CA TYR A 306 -7.67 -20.00 20.63
C TYR A 306 -6.85 -21.16 20.08
N LYS A 307 -6.66 -22.18 20.91
CA LYS A 307 -6.10 -23.45 20.49
C LYS A 307 -7.20 -24.37 19.94
N ALA A 308 -6.95 -25.01 18.81
CA ALA A 308 -7.87 -26.00 18.23
C ALA A 308 -7.12 -27.27 17.81
N LEU A 309 -7.86 -28.38 17.78
CA LEU A 309 -7.42 -29.67 17.26
C LEU A 309 -8.16 -29.95 15.96
N THR A 310 -7.43 -30.28 14.91
CA THR A 310 -7.99 -30.58 13.59
C THR A 310 -8.31 -32.07 13.44
N ASP A 311 -9.16 -32.43 12.47
CA ASP A 311 -9.43 -33.82 12.06
C ASP A 311 -8.17 -34.60 11.59
N ARG A 312 -7.10 -33.88 11.24
CA ARG A 312 -5.76 -34.45 10.97
C ARG A 312 -4.91 -34.66 12.23
N ASN A 313 -5.51 -34.50 13.41
CA ASN A 313 -4.84 -34.59 14.71
C ASN A 313 -3.66 -33.61 14.84
N GLN A 314 -3.83 -32.40 14.28
CA GLN A 314 -2.86 -31.30 14.36
C GLN A 314 -3.40 -30.19 15.23
N THR A 315 -2.58 -29.74 16.18
CA THR A 315 -2.88 -28.60 17.03
C THR A 315 -2.55 -27.30 16.30
N VAL A 316 -3.52 -26.40 16.20
CA VAL A 316 -3.42 -25.14 15.46
C VAL A 316 -3.85 -23.95 16.32
N ALA A 317 -3.46 -22.74 15.91
CA ALA A 317 -3.95 -21.50 16.46
C ALA A 317 -5.04 -20.91 15.57
N VAL A 318 -6.18 -20.54 16.18
CA VAL A 318 -7.36 -20.01 15.48
C VAL A 318 -7.68 -18.63 15.99
N LYS A 319 -7.48 -17.62 15.14
CA LYS A 319 -7.85 -16.23 15.41
C LYS A 319 -9.31 -16.02 14.97
N VAL A 320 -10.14 -15.55 15.89
CA VAL A 320 -11.58 -15.33 15.67
C VAL A 320 -11.87 -13.84 15.65
N LEU A 321 -12.39 -13.37 14.52
CA LEU A 321 -12.85 -12.00 14.29
C LEU A 321 -14.38 -11.99 14.25
N PRO A 322 -15.07 -11.47 15.28
CA PRO A 322 -16.52 -11.42 15.30
C PRO A 322 -17.04 -10.49 14.20
N LEU A 323 -18.09 -10.91 13.49
CA LEU A 323 -18.71 -10.11 12.41
C LEU A 323 -20.03 -9.45 12.83
N SER A 324 -20.36 -9.48 14.13
CA SER A 324 -21.62 -9.00 14.67
C SER A 324 -21.61 -7.48 14.92
N GLY A 325 -22.44 -6.72 14.19
CA GLY A 325 -22.75 -5.33 14.53
C GLY A 325 -22.78 -4.37 13.34
N THR A 326 -23.96 -3.76 13.12
CA THR A 326 -24.27 -2.58 12.28
C THR A 326 -24.51 -2.81 10.78
N GLY A 327 -25.57 -2.17 10.26
CA GLY A 327 -26.16 -2.35 8.93
C GLY A 327 -25.33 -1.81 7.74
N GLN A 328 -24.07 -2.21 7.64
CA GLN A 328 -23.17 -1.88 6.51
C GLN A 328 -22.71 -3.14 5.76
N SER A 329 -23.66 -4.01 5.38
CA SER A 329 -23.41 -5.33 4.78
C SER A 329 -22.38 -5.28 3.62
N GLY A 330 -22.47 -4.29 2.73
CA GLY A 330 -21.57 -4.18 1.58
C GLY A 330 -20.10 -3.85 1.90
N LYS A 331 -19.82 -2.98 2.88
CA LYS A 331 -18.43 -2.62 3.24
C LYS A 331 -17.77 -3.74 4.04
N LEU A 332 -18.53 -4.36 4.96
CA LEU A 332 -18.04 -5.48 5.76
C LEU A 332 -17.72 -6.68 4.87
N GLN A 333 -18.59 -7.00 3.91
CA GLN A 333 -18.35 -8.10 2.98
C GLN A 333 -17.07 -7.88 2.16
N ARG A 334 -16.83 -6.66 1.68
CA ARG A 334 -15.59 -6.30 0.99
C ARG A 334 -14.36 -6.44 1.89
N ALA A 335 -14.45 -5.99 3.15
CA ALA A 335 -13.36 -6.15 4.11
C ALA A 335 -13.04 -7.64 4.34
N VAL A 336 -14.06 -8.47 4.57
CA VAL A 336 -13.91 -9.93 4.74
C VAL A 336 -13.31 -10.60 3.50
N GLU A 337 -13.70 -10.17 2.30
CA GLU A 337 -13.15 -10.69 1.06
C GLU A 337 -11.68 -10.31 0.87
N MET A 338 -11.30 -9.06 1.19
CA MET A 338 -9.90 -8.63 1.20
C MET A 338 -9.06 -9.46 2.18
N GLU A 339 -9.59 -9.75 3.36
CA GLU A 339 -8.94 -10.59 4.36
C GLU A 339 -8.69 -12.01 3.86
N LYS A 340 -9.72 -12.64 3.32
CA LYS A 340 -9.62 -13.98 2.73
C LYS A 340 -8.55 -14.01 1.64
N ARG A 341 -8.56 -13.02 0.74
CA ARG A 341 -7.54 -12.89 -0.31
C ARG A 341 -6.13 -12.75 0.27
N GLY A 342 -5.96 -11.95 1.32
CA GLY A 342 -4.69 -11.79 2.02
C GLY A 342 -4.19 -13.11 2.61
N VAL A 343 -5.07 -13.87 3.27
CA VAL A 343 -4.72 -15.20 3.80
C VAL A 343 -4.36 -16.19 2.68
N GLU A 344 -5.07 -16.18 1.55
CA GLU A 344 -4.73 -17.05 0.41
C GLU A 344 -3.34 -16.78 -0.18
N ILE A 345 -2.89 -15.53 -0.18
CA ILE A 345 -1.51 -15.18 -0.54
C ILE A 345 -0.54 -15.72 0.51
N LEU A 346 -0.81 -15.47 1.79
CA LEU A 346 0.09 -15.83 2.89
C LEU A 346 0.21 -17.33 3.13
N LYS A 347 -0.81 -18.14 2.79
CA LYS A 347 -0.77 -19.61 2.88
C LYS A 347 0.34 -20.22 2.03
N ARG A 348 0.71 -19.56 0.93
CA ARG A 348 1.76 -20.03 -0.01
C ARG A 348 3.17 -19.73 0.48
N LEU A 349 3.30 -18.87 1.48
CA LEU A 349 4.59 -18.49 2.03
C LEU A 349 5.09 -19.56 2.98
N SER A 350 6.37 -19.92 2.83
CA SER A 350 7.06 -20.82 3.74
C SER A 350 8.45 -20.28 4.05
N HIS A 351 8.63 -19.83 5.29
CA HIS A 351 9.89 -19.29 5.77
C HIS A 351 10.00 -19.52 7.29
N PRO A 352 11.17 -19.88 7.84
CA PRO A 352 11.32 -20.14 9.28
C PRO A 352 10.88 -18.96 10.14
N ASN A 353 11.15 -17.72 9.69
CA ASN A 353 10.86 -16.50 10.43
C ASN A 353 9.49 -15.87 10.17
N ILE A 354 8.60 -16.57 9.46
CA ILE A 354 7.24 -16.10 9.18
C ILE A 354 6.26 -17.12 9.77
N LEU A 355 5.16 -16.63 10.33
CA LEU A 355 4.05 -17.47 10.78
C LEU A 355 3.42 -18.19 9.59
N GLN A 356 3.32 -19.51 9.65
CA GLN A 356 2.66 -20.31 8.63
C GLN A 356 1.15 -20.14 8.72
N PHE A 357 0.55 -19.57 7.67
CA PHE A 357 -0.90 -19.53 7.48
C PHE A 357 -1.37 -20.85 6.90
N LEU A 358 -2.49 -21.37 7.42
CA LEU A 358 -3.04 -22.67 7.03
C LEU A 358 -4.30 -22.54 6.20
N LYS A 359 -5.30 -21.77 6.68
CA LYS A 359 -6.56 -21.46 5.96
C LYS A 359 -7.33 -20.32 6.63
N CYS A 360 -8.39 -19.85 5.97
CA CYS A 360 -9.41 -19.00 6.59
C CYS A 360 -10.82 -19.54 6.28
N GLU A 361 -11.72 -19.45 7.24
CA GLU A 361 -13.13 -19.85 7.11
C GLU A 361 -14.04 -18.74 7.64
N GLN A 362 -15.11 -18.45 6.90
CA GLN A 362 -16.16 -17.55 7.39
C GLN A 362 -17.34 -18.39 7.86
N LYS A 363 -17.73 -18.21 9.12
CA LYS A 363 -18.95 -18.79 9.70
C LYS A 363 -19.96 -17.66 9.95
N SER A 364 -21.18 -18.02 10.35
CA SER A 364 -22.24 -17.05 10.63
C SER A 364 -21.89 -16.05 11.74
N ASP A 365 -20.99 -16.43 12.66
CA ASP A 365 -20.61 -15.65 13.83
C ASP A 365 -19.26 -14.92 13.70
N GLY A 366 -18.47 -15.20 12.66
CA GLY A 366 -17.15 -14.60 12.53
C GLY A 366 -16.29 -15.09 11.36
N LEU A 367 -15.15 -14.43 11.16
CA LEU A 367 -14.04 -14.91 10.33
C LEU A 367 -12.99 -15.61 11.20
N TYR A 368 -12.60 -16.82 10.79
CA TYR A 368 -11.69 -17.71 11.50
C TYR A 368 -10.43 -17.87 10.66
N ILE A 369 -9.28 -17.50 11.21
CA ILE A 369 -7.98 -17.60 10.53
C ILE A 369 -7.12 -18.64 11.27
N PHE A 370 -6.69 -19.65 10.54
CA PHE A 370 -5.93 -20.80 11.06
C PHE A 370 -4.46 -20.66 10.72
N THR A 371 -3.60 -20.86 11.71
CA THR A 371 -2.15 -20.72 11.62
C THR A 371 -1.45 -21.83 12.41
N GLU A 372 -0.15 -22.01 12.20
CA GLU A 372 0.65 -22.85 13.10
C GLU A 372 0.55 -22.34 14.54
N LEU A 373 0.55 -23.28 15.51
CA LEU A 373 0.66 -22.91 16.91
C LEU A 373 2.13 -22.59 17.23
N VAL A 374 2.41 -21.33 17.57
CA VAL A 374 3.74 -20.90 18.01
C VAL A 374 3.83 -20.98 19.53
N SER A 375 4.70 -21.85 20.03
CA SER A 375 5.02 -21.94 21.46
C SER A 375 6.15 -20.97 21.79
N GLY A 376 5.90 -20.00 22.67
CA GLY A 376 6.89 -18.99 23.06
C GLY A 376 6.26 -17.72 23.60
N HIS A 377 7.05 -16.64 23.61
CA HIS A 377 6.62 -15.32 24.07
C HIS A 377 6.94 -14.25 23.02
N SER A 378 6.14 -13.18 22.98
CA SER A 378 6.54 -12.01 22.20
C SER A 378 7.79 -11.36 22.80
N LEU A 379 8.60 -10.69 21.96
CA LEU A 379 9.75 -9.95 22.46
C LEU A 379 9.34 -8.87 23.47
N PHE A 380 8.17 -8.26 23.29
CA PHE A 380 7.58 -7.35 24.26
C PHE A 380 7.35 -8.02 25.63
N GLU A 381 6.65 -9.17 25.66
CA GLU A 381 6.40 -9.91 26.89
C GLU A 381 7.69 -10.31 27.61
N LEU A 382 8.71 -10.71 26.85
CA LEU A 382 10.01 -11.09 27.40
C LEU A 382 10.69 -9.90 28.09
N MET A 383 10.71 -8.71 27.48
CA MET A 383 11.24 -7.51 28.11
C MET A 383 10.48 -7.17 29.40
N GLN A 384 9.15 -7.28 29.38
CA GLN A 384 8.33 -6.98 30.56
C GLN A 384 8.55 -7.97 31.70
N ARG A 385 8.68 -9.26 31.38
CA ARG A 385 8.96 -10.31 32.38
C ARG A 385 10.35 -10.17 32.99
N GLN A 386 11.35 -9.83 32.17
CA GLN A 386 12.72 -9.63 32.63
C GLN A 386 12.93 -8.26 33.29
N LYS A 387 12.02 -7.31 33.06
CA LYS A 387 12.11 -5.89 33.46
C LYS A 387 13.43 -5.23 33.04
N LYS A 388 13.98 -5.66 31.91
CA LYS A 388 15.27 -5.20 31.37
C LYS A 388 15.24 -5.22 29.84
N PRO A 389 15.95 -4.29 29.17
CA PRO A 389 16.16 -4.35 27.73
C PRO A 389 17.04 -5.55 27.36
N PHE A 390 17.01 -5.93 26.08
CA PHE A 390 17.88 -6.98 25.59
C PHE A 390 19.33 -6.51 25.46
N LYS A 391 20.27 -7.43 25.72
CA LYS A 391 21.69 -7.22 25.43
C LYS A 391 21.90 -7.13 23.91
N GLU A 392 22.95 -6.42 23.51
CA GLU A 392 23.27 -6.21 22.09
C GLU A 392 23.34 -7.51 21.28
N SER A 393 23.93 -8.57 21.82
CA SER A 393 23.99 -9.88 21.15
C SER A 393 22.60 -10.45 20.83
N GLY A 394 21.67 -10.37 21.80
CA GLY A 394 20.28 -10.77 21.59
C GLY A 394 19.58 -9.88 20.55
N VAL A 395 19.77 -8.56 20.64
CA VAL A 395 19.22 -7.62 19.64
C VAL A 395 19.73 -7.95 18.24
N ARG A 396 21.01 -8.29 18.09
CA ARG A 396 21.63 -8.69 16.83
C ARG A 396 21.01 -9.96 16.27
N ASP A 397 20.90 -11.00 17.08
CA ASP A 397 20.37 -12.30 16.66
C ASP A 397 18.88 -12.21 16.28
N PHE A 398 18.09 -11.48 17.06
CA PHE A 398 16.69 -11.22 16.73
C PHE A 398 16.57 -10.39 15.45
N SER A 399 17.35 -9.31 15.33
CA SER A 399 17.33 -8.43 14.16
C SER A 399 17.70 -9.17 12.88
N ARG A 400 18.66 -10.10 12.93
CA ARG A 400 19.04 -10.94 11.79
C ARG A 400 17.87 -11.79 11.30
N GLN A 401 17.16 -12.43 12.23
CA GLN A 401 16.02 -13.28 11.91
C GLN A 401 14.80 -12.46 11.42
N ILE A 402 14.53 -11.31 12.05
CA ILE A 402 13.47 -10.38 11.62
C ILE A 402 13.76 -9.89 10.19
N CYS A 403 14.99 -9.44 9.94
CA CYS A 403 15.42 -8.92 8.65
C CYS A 403 15.35 -10.01 7.56
N SER A 404 15.71 -11.25 7.89
CA SER A 404 15.54 -12.41 6.99
C SER A 404 14.08 -12.62 6.59
N GLY A 405 13.16 -12.64 7.56
CA GLY A 405 11.72 -12.76 7.30
C GLY A 405 11.16 -11.60 6.45
N LEU A 406 11.55 -10.36 6.76
CA LEU A 406 11.14 -9.18 5.99
C LEU A 406 11.72 -9.20 4.57
N ASN A 407 12.98 -9.57 4.40
CA ASN A 407 13.61 -9.69 3.09
C ASN A 407 12.88 -10.71 2.21
N PHE A 408 12.52 -11.87 2.78
CA PHE A 408 11.71 -12.86 2.09
C PHE A 408 10.37 -12.26 1.63
N LEU A 409 9.65 -11.56 2.51
CA LEU A 409 8.37 -10.92 2.16
C LEU A 409 8.50 -9.84 1.08
N HIS A 410 9.55 -9.01 1.16
CA HIS A 410 9.74 -7.88 0.26
C HIS A 410 10.23 -8.31 -1.14
N CYS A 411 10.92 -9.44 -1.24
CA CYS A 411 11.47 -9.95 -2.50
C CYS A 411 10.59 -11.01 -3.19
N GLN A 412 9.29 -11.04 -2.91
CA GLN A 412 8.39 -12.00 -3.58
C GLN A 412 8.28 -11.69 -5.09
N PRO A 413 8.27 -12.71 -5.97
CA PRO A 413 8.28 -12.52 -7.43
C PRO A 413 7.07 -11.74 -7.96
N GLU A 414 5.90 -11.95 -7.37
CA GLU A 414 4.65 -11.29 -7.76
C GLU A 414 4.47 -9.89 -7.16
N GLY A 415 5.47 -9.41 -6.41
CA GLY A 415 5.49 -8.09 -5.76
C GLY A 415 5.61 -8.19 -4.24
N ALA A 416 6.18 -7.14 -3.63
CA ALA A 416 6.46 -7.09 -2.20
C ALA A 416 5.21 -7.29 -1.35
N ILE A 417 5.26 -8.29 -0.46
CA ILE A 417 4.26 -8.49 0.59
C ILE A 417 4.68 -7.66 1.79
N LEU A 418 3.77 -6.81 2.29
CA LEU A 418 4.05 -5.90 3.40
C LEU A 418 3.44 -6.44 4.68
N HIS A 419 4.19 -6.38 5.78
CA HIS A 419 3.70 -6.81 7.09
C HIS A 419 2.79 -5.76 7.73
N ARG A 420 3.16 -4.47 7.65
CA ARG A 420 2.38 -3.29 8.10
C ARG A 420 2.09 -3.19 9.60
N ASP A 421 2.70 -4.03 10.44
CA ASP A 421 2.53 -3.98 11.90
C ASP A 421 3.74 -4.57 12.64
N ILE A 422 4.95 -4.25 12.17
CA ILE A 422 6.19 -4.68 12.83
C ILE A 422 6.38 -3.90 14.13
N LYS A 423 6.46 -4.64 15.25
CA LYS A 423 6.69 -4.16 16.62
C LYS A 423 7.02 -5.36 17.51
N SER A 424 7.66 -5.15 18.66
CA SER A 424 8.09 -6.26 19.53
C SER A 424 6.95 -7.15 20.06
N SER A 425 5.71 -6.65 20.10
CA SER A 425 4.53 -7.44 20.48
C SER A 425 4.00 -8.38 19.39
N ASN A 426 4.39 -8.13 18.12
CA ASN A 426 4.04 -8.97 16.96
C ASN A 426 5.23 -9.83 16.48
N ILE A 427 6.25 -9.99 17.32
CA ILE A 427 7.43 -10.79 17.03
C ILE A 427 7.57 -11.81 18.14
N MET A 428 7.32 -13.08 17.84
CA MET A 428 7.42 -14.16 18.81
C MET A 428 8.81 -14.80 18.77
N LEU A 429 9.40 -15.03 19.94
CA LEU A 429 10.53 -15.93 20.11
C LEU A 429 10.01 -17.30 20.53
N THR A 430 10.25 -18.32 19.71
CA THR A 430 9.86 -19.69 20.05
C THR A 430 10.78 -20.29 21.10
N ASN A 431 10.33 -21.35 21.76
CA ASN A 431 11.16 -22.09 22.73
C ASN A 431 12.44 -22.68 22.12
N GLU A 432 12.48 -22.85 20.79
CA GLU A 432 13.65 -23.30 20.04
C GLU A 432 14.59 -22.14 19.63
N GLY A 433 14.35 -20.91 20.11
CA GLY A 433 15.19 -19.75 19.82
C GLY A 433 14.97 -19.12 18.43
N VAL A 434 13.86 -19.45 17.77
CA VAL A 434 13.52 -18.93 16.43
C VAL A 434 12.56 -17.75 16.54
N ILE A 435 12.83 -16.68 15.81
CA ILE A 435 11.87 -15.57 15.69
C ILE A 435 10.80 -15.93 14.66
N LYS A 436 9.53 -15.65 14.98
CA LYS A 436 8.42 -15.66 14.02
C LYS A 436 7.73 -14.30 14.00
N LEU A 437 7.64 -13.71 12.81
CA LEU A 437 6.79 -12.55 12.54
C LEU A 437 5.34 -13.02 12.51
N ILE A 438 4.53 -12.48 13.42
CA ILE A 438 3.12 -12.82 13.58
C ILE A 438 2.24 -11.60 13.29
N ASP A 439 0.94 -11.85 13.11
CA ASP A 439 -0.07 -10.81 12.97
C ASP A 439 0.21 -9.79 11.85
N PHE A 440 0.22 -10.31 10.63
CA PHE A 440 0.15 -9.51 9.41
C PHE A 440 -1.10 -8.63 9.49
N GLY A 441 -0.99 -7.37 9.07
CA GLY A 441 -2.07 -6.36 9.17
C GLY A 441 -3.34 -6.63 8.36
N LEU A 442 -3.62 -7.90 8.07
CA LEU A 442 -4.85 -8.47 7.54
C LEU A 442 -6.04 -7.87 8.32
N ALA A 443 -6.29 -8.22 9.59
CA ALA A 443 -7.57 -7.91 10.25
C ALA A 443 -7.97 -6.42 10.43
N LYS A 444 -7.09 -5.47 10.08
CA LYS A 444 -7.24 -4.03 10.30
C LYS A 444 -8.47 -3.42 9.60
N GLU A 445 -8.82 -3.87 8.40
CA GLU A 445 -9.96 -3.29 7.65
C GLU A 445 -11.32 -3.77 8.20
N ILE A 446 -11.40 -5.03 8.65
CA ILE A 446 -12.60 -5.56 9.33
C ILE A 446 -12.83 -4.78 10.63
N GLU A 447 -11.82 -4.59 11.45
CA GLU A 447 -11.97 -3.84 12.71
C GLU A 447 -12.38 -2.39 12.52
N LYS A 448 -11.86 -1.74 11.48
CA LYS A 448 -12.26 -0.39 11.10
C LYS A 448 -13.73 -0.35 10.71
N THR A 449 -14.18 -1.34 9.93
CA THR A 449 -15.56 -1.42 9.47
C THR A 449 -16.53 -1.77 10.60
N CYS A 450 -16.14 -2.66 11.51
CA CYS A 450 -16.96 -3.13 12.63
C CYS A 450 -16.81 -2.28 13.90
N GLY A 451 -15.96 -1.25 13.91
CA GLY A 451 -15.69 -0.46 15.12
C GLY A 451 -15.11 -1.29 16.28
N LEU A 452 -14.51 -2.45 16.00
CA LEU A 452 -13.95 -3.36 17.01
C LEU A 452 -12.68 -2.81 17.70
N SER A 453 -12.16 -1.70 17.20
CA SER A 453 -11.00 -1.03 17.77
C SER A 453 -11.43 -0.08 18.88
N THR A 454 -10.84 -0.29 20.06
CA THR A 454 -11.04 0.54 21.25
C THR A 454 -10.34 1.91 21.19
N GLY A 455 -10.14 2.51 20.00
CA GLY A 455 -9.48 3.81 19.86
C GLY A 455 -9.58 4.42 18.46
N PHE A 456 -9.96 5.71 18.39
CA PHE A 456 -9.95 6.52 17.19
C PHE A 456 -8.49 6.89 16.82
N GLY A 457 -7.93 6.27 15.78
CA GLY A 457 -6.62 6.66 15.22
C GLY A 457 -6.18 5.80 14.02
N PRO A 458 -5.31 6.30 13.12
CA PRO A 458 -4.77 5.52 12.00
C PRO A 458 -3.91 4.35 12.51
N LYS A 459 -4.31 3.12 12.17
CA LYS A 459 -3.98 1.91 12.95
C LYS A 459 -2.68 1.22 12.55
N GLY A 460 -1.58 1.79 13.03
CA GLY A 460 -0.44 1.08 13.62
C GLY A 460 -0.26 1.66 15.02
N THR A 461 0.54 1.06 15.89
CA THR A 461 0.99 1.80 17.08
C THR A 461 1.75 3.02 16.55
N MET A 462 1.18 4.24 16.61
CA MET A 462 1.63 5.41 15.82
C MET A 462 3.14 5.68 15.94
N TYR A 463 3.75 5.30 17.07
CA TYR A 463 5.19 5.32 17.32
C TYR A 463 6.06 4.58 16.27
N PHE A 464 5.51 3.56 15.61
CA PHE A 464 6.21 2.73 14.61
C PHE A 464 5.89 3.13 13.16
N MET A 465 5.00 4.11 12.95
CA MET A 465 4.63 4.54 11.61
C MET A 465 5.72 5.41 10.98
N ALA A 466 6.01 5.13 9.71
CA ALA A 466 6.97 5.88 8.92
C ALA A 466 6.45 7.30 8.62
N PRO A 467 7.33 8.31 8.50
CA PRO A 467 6.96 9.71 8.31
C PRO A 467 6.10 9.95 7.06
N GLU A 468 6.36 9.22 5.97
CA GLU A 468 5.59 9.31 4.72
C GLU A 468 4.13 8.87 4.87
N LEU A 469 3.78 8.12 5.92
CA LEU A 469 2.40 7.74 6.21
C LEU A 469 1.59 8.87 6.84
N PHE A 470 2.24 9.95 7.28
CA PHE A 470 1.60 11.14 7.85
C PHE A 470 1.49 12.29 6.85
N ASP A 471 1.95 12.11 5.60
CA ASP A 471 1.81 13.13 4.57
C ASP A 471 0.36 13.19 4.09
N THR A 472 -0.32 14.27 4.47
CA THR A 472 -1.73 14.53 4.14
C THR A 472 -1.96 14.91 2.68
N LYS A 473 -0.89 15.12 1.89
CA LYS A 473 -0.99 15.32 0.44
C LYS A 473 -1.37 14.05 -0.30
N LEU A 474 -1.08 12.88 0.27
CA LEU A 474 -1.45 11.58 -0.30
C LEU A 474 -2.87 11.20 0.15
N LYS A 475 -3.79 11.04 -0.81
CA LYS A 475 -5.18 10.60 -0.56
C LYS A 475 -5.27 9.18 0.04
N SER A 476 -4.17 8.41 0.04
CA SER A 476 -4.09 7.07 0.62
C SER A 476 -2.77 6.85 1.36
N LEU A 477 -2.80 6.06 2.44
CA LEU A 477 -1.62 5.60 3.16
C LEU A 477 -0.78 4.70 2.23
N LEU A 478 0.31 5.23 1.67
CA LEU A 478 1.21 4.48 0.78
C LEU A 478 2.18 3.62 1.60
N TYR A 479 1.69 2.48 2.08
CA TYR A 479 2.57 1.45 2.63
C TYR A 479 3.50 0.90 1.56
N SER A 480 4.77 0.72 1.91
CA SER A 480 5.81 0.14 1.07
C SER A 480 6.78 -0.73 1.88
N ALA A 481 7.67 -1.47 1.23
CA ALA A 481 8.73 -2.21 1.92
C ALA A 481 9.56 -1.30 2.84
N LYS A 482 9.77 -0.03 2.44
CA LYS A 482 10.49 0.97 3.24
C LYS A 482 9.72 1.35 4.51
N THR A 483 8.39 1.31 4.52
CA THR A 483 7.59 1.54 5.74
C THR A 483 7.76 0.42 6.76
N ASP A 484 7.89 -0.83 6.32
CA ASP A 484 8.21 -1.96 7.21
C ASP A 484 9.64 -1.84 7.76
N VAL A 485 10.60 -1.37 6.95
CA VAL A 485 11.98 -1.12 7.40
C VAL A 485 12.02 -0.05 8.50
N TRP A 486 11.24 1.03 8.36
CA TRP A 486 11.13 2.04 9.42
C TRP A 486 10.59 1.43 10.72
N ALA A 487 9.48 0.68 10.63
CA ALA A 487 8.89 0.02 11.79
C ALA A 487 9.86 -1.00 12.43
N PHE A 488 10.67 -1.68 11.62
CA PHE A 488 11.75 -2.54 12.08
C PHE A 488 12.82 -1.72 12.84
N GLY A 489 13.24 -0.57 12.33
CA GLY A 489 14.14 0.35 13.04
C GLY A 489 13.59 0.81 14.40
N CYS A 490 12.31 1.21 14.45
CA CYS A 490 11.63 1.52 15.71
C CYS A 490 11.62 0.33 16.67
N THR A 491 11.43 -0.89 16.16
CA THR A 491 11.48 -2.11 16.96
C THR A 491 12.88 -2.37 17.51
N VAL A 492 13.93 -2.17 16.72
CA VAL A 492 15.32 -2.30 17.19
C VAL A 492 15.59 -1.35 18.36
N TYR A 493 15.16 -0.09 18.24
CA TYR A 493 15.24 0.87 19.35
C TYR A 493 14.47 0.37 20.58
N GLU A 494 13.23 -0.09 20.40
CA GLU A 494 12.40 -0.64 21.47
C GLU A 494 13.08 -1.79 22.22
N LEU A 495 13.77 -2.71 21.51
CA LEU A 495 14.50 -3.82 22.15
C LEU A 495 15.66 -3.34 23.05
N THR A 496 16.21 -2.15 22.78
CA THR A 496 17.31 -1.55 23.55
C THR A 496 16.83 -0.64 24.69
N ALA A 497 15.62 -0.08 24.57
CA ALA A 497 15.10 0.96 25.47
C ALA A 497 13.86 0.52 26.27
N MET A 498 13.28 -0.65 25.96
CA MET A 498 11.98 -1.13 26.46
C MET A 498 10.76 -0.26 26.14
N GLN A 499 10.94 0.77 25.33
CA GLN A 499 9.88 1.66 24.87
C GLN A 499 10.18 2.06 23.41
N PRO A 500 9.14 2.31 22.60
CA PRO A 500 9.36 2.76 21.24
C PRO A 500 10.04 4.14 21.20
N PRO A 501 10.60 4.56 20.06
CA PRO A 501 11.11 5.92 19.89
C PRO A 501 10.02 6.96 20.20
N ASP A 502 10.38 7.95 21.02
CA ASP A 502 9.47 9.00 21.51
C ASP A 502 8.29 8.44 22.34
N GLY A 503 8.46 7.27 22.98
CA GLY A 503 7.43 6.66 23.82
C GLY A 503 7.00 7.48 25.04
N ASP A 504 7.79 8.50 25.40
CA ASP A 504 7.48 9.51 26.41
C ASP A 504 6.53 10.60 25.89
N GLN A 505 6.34 10.71 24.57
CA GLN A 505 5.50 11.73 23.96
C GLN A 505 4.04 11.24 23.83
N PRO A 506 3.05 12.14 23.95
CA PRO A 506 1.66 11.84 23.65
C PRO A 506 1.50 11.28 22.23
N ILE A 507 0.67 10.26 22.06
CA ILE A 507 0.52 9.54 20.79
C ILE A 507 0.06 10.46 19.65
N GLU A 508 -0.74 11.48 19.97
CA GLU A 508 -1.25 12.49 19.03
C GLU A 508 -0.14 13.35 18.44
N ASN A 509 0.95 13.55 19.21
CA ASN A 509 2.09 14.37 18.78
C ASN A 509 3.04 13.62 17.85
N ILE A 510 3.04 12.29 17.86
CA ILE A 510 3.98 11.48 17.08
C ILE A 510 3.91 11.82 15.59
N GLY A 511 2.70 11.92 15.03
CA GLY A 511 2.53 12.29 13.62
C GLY A 511 3.16 13.65 13.28
N ILE A 512 3.05 14.62 14.19
CA ILE A 512 3.64 15.96 14.03
C ILE A 512 5.17 15.89 14.08
N LEU A 513 5.74 15.14 15.03
CA LEU A 513 7.19 14.97 15.16
C LEU A 513 7.78 14.34 13.90
N ARG A 514 7.12 13.31 13.37
CA ARG A 514 7.52 12.61 12.14
C ARG A 514 7.39 13.52 10.92
N PHE A 515 6.27 14.23 10.79
CA PHE A 515 6.04 15.16 9.68
C PHE A 515 7.07 16.31 9.67
N ARG A 516 7.41 16.87 10.83
CA ARG A 516 8.44 17.91 10.99
C ARG A 516 9.87 17.41 10.84
N LYS A 517 10.06 16.11 10.57
CA LYS A 517 11.37 15.46 10.50
C LYS A 517 12.21 15.70 11.75
N GLN A 518 11.58 15.70 12.92
CA GLN A 518 12.29 15.83 14.18
C GLN A 518 13.29 14.68 14.33
N LYS A 519 14.51 14.98 14.77
CA LYS A 519 15.56 13.98 14.88
C LYS A 519 15.11 12.80 15.75
N MET A 520 15.24 11.59 15.22
CA MET A 520 14.89 10.37 15.94
C MET A 520 15.77 10.19 17.19
N PRO A 521 15.22 9.68 18.32
CA PRO A 521 15.99 9.36 19.52
C PRO A 521 17.18 8.44 19.22
N ARG A 522 18.30 8.66 19.90
CA ARG A 522 19.53 7.87 19.73
C ARG A 522 19.52 6.66 20.67
N ILE A 523 20.03 5.53 20.20
CA ILE A 523 20.35 4.39 21.06
C ILE A 523 21.43 4.82 22.08
N ALA A 524 21.26 4.40 23.33
CA ALA A 524 22.11 4.77 24.46
C ALA A 524 23.60 4.48 24.23
N ASP A 525 24.47 5.21 24.92
CA ASP A 525 25.91 5.18 24.62
C ASP A 525 26.60 3.85 24.85
N GLY A 526 26.06 3.00 25.73
CA GLY A 526 26.56 1.65 26.03
C GLY A 526 26.44 0.62 24.90
N PHE A 527 25.86 0.98 23.75
CA PHE A 527 25.75 0.11 22.57
C PHE A 527 26.78 0.47 21.49
N SER A 528 27.17 -0.51 20.67
CA SER A 528 28.18 -0.34 19.63
C SER A 528 27.79 0.68 18.56
N ALA A 529 28.81 1.28 17.93
CA ALA A 529 28.61 2.15 16.77
C ALA A 529 27.89 1.40 15.62
N GLY A 530 28.13 0.10 15.47
CA GLY A 530 27.47 -0.73 14.45
C GLY A 530 25.96 -0.83 14.65
N LEU A 531 25.49 -1.06 15.87
CA LEU A 531 24.05 -1.06 16.16
C LEU A 531 23.43 0.33 15.96
N LYS A 532 24.12 1.39 16.40
CA LYS A 532 23.67 2.78 16.20
C LYS A 532 23.53 3.12 14.71
N ASP A 533 24.50 2.74 13.87
CA ASP A 533 24.44 2.94 12.41
C ASP A 533 23.30 2.13 11.77
N PHE A 534 23.18 0.84 12.14
CA PHE A 534 22.11 -0.02 11.65
C PHE A 534 20.72 0.58 11.90
N TYR A 535 20.48 1.06 13.12
CA TYR A 535 19.23 1.73 13.48
C TYR A 535 18.98 2.97 12.62
N LEU A 536 19.98 3.85 12.46
CA LEU A 536 19.84 5.07 11.66
C LEU A 536 19.55 4.80 10.18
N ARG A 537 20.12 3.73 9.61
CA ARG A 537 19.81 3.29 8.23
C ARG A 537 18.36 2.83 8.08
N CYS A 538 17.77 2.26 9.13
CA CYS A 538 16.35 1.88 9.14
C CYS A 538 15.42 3.09 9.27
N VAL A 539 15.80 4.12 10.04
CA VAL A 539 14.94 5.28 10.35
C VAL A 539 15.30 6.56 9.58
N ASP A 540 15.85 6.43 8.37
CA ASP A 540 16.03 7.59 7.49
C ASP A 540 14.67 8.16 7.05
N TYR A 541 14.54 9.49 7.17
CA TYR A 541 13.33 10.22 6.82
C TYR A 541 13.05 10.25 5.32
N ASP A 542 14.06 10.11 4.46
CA ASP A 542 13.86 9.95 3.03
C ASP A 542 13.74 8.44 2.70
N PRO A 543 12.56 7.94 2.29
CA PRO A 543 12.36 6.52 2.00
C PRO A 543 13.28 5.99 0.89
N ARG A 544 13.80 6.87 0.03
CA ARG A 544 14.74 6.50 -1.05
C ARG A 544 16.14 6.23 -0.50
N LYS A 545 16.55 6.93 0.57
CA LYS A 545 17.84 6.75 1.25
C LYS A 545 17.80 5.69 2.33
N ARG A 546 16.62 5.44 2.90
CA ARG A 546 16.37 4.37 3.87
C ARG A 546 16.81 3.04 3.27
N ALA A 547 17.60 2.26 4.02
CA ALA A 547 18.12 0.99 3.51
C ALA A 547 17.00 0.02 3.16
N ASP A 548 17.23 -0.86 2.19
CA ASP A 548 16.36 -2.02 1.99
C ASP A 548 16.80 -3.22 2.85
N THR A 549 15.95 -4.25 2.92
CA THR A 549 16.21 -5.43 3.75
C THR A 549 17.40 -6.25 3.27
N ALA A 550 17.70 -6.25 1.97
CA ALA A 550 18.87 -6.94 1.43
C ALA A 550 20.17 -6.23 1.83
N GLU A 551 20.19 -4.89 1.79
CA GLU A 551 21.28 -4.05 2.29
C GLU A 551 21.48 -4.23 3.79
N LEU A 552 20.40 -4.23 4.57
CA LEU A 552 20.46 -4.42 6.02
C LEU A 552 21.02 -5.79 6.40
N LEU A 553 20.67 -6.86 5.68
CA LEU A 553 21.24 -8.20 5.91
C LEU A 553 22.76 -8.25 5.72
N ARG A 554 23.32 -7.40 4.85
CA ARG A 554 24.77 -7.29 4.60
C ARG A 554 25.47 -6.33 5.58
N HIS A 555 24.71 -5.65 6.44
CA HIS A 555 25.26 -4.67 7.36
C HIS A 555 26.18 -5.33 8.41
N SER A 556 27.30 -4.67 8.74
CA SER A 556 28.33 -5.18 9.66
C SER A 556 27.79 -5.60 11.02
N PHE A 557 26.78 -4.88 11.52
CA PHE A 557 26.09 -5.24 12.77
C PHE A 557 25.48 -6.65 12.73
N LEU A 558 24.86 -7.06 11.61
CA LEU A 558 24.24 -8.38 11.47
C LEU A 558 25.22 -9.45 10.99
N SER A 559 26.27 -9.06 10.26
CA SER A 559 27.28 -9.98 9.72
C SER A 559 28.44 -10.25 10.69
N ALA A 560 28.58 -9.50 11.78
CA ALA A 560 29.57 -9.77 12.81
C ALA A 560 29.29 -11.13 13.48
N SER A 561 30.28 -12.02 13.46
CA SER A 561 30.26 -13.28 14.21
C SER A 561 30.15 -12.99 15.70
N SER A 562 29.26 -13.71 16.39
CA SER A 562 28.97 -13.57 17.82
C SER A 562 30.16 -13.87 18.71
#